data_AF-A0A815JEQ9-F1
#
_entry.id   AF-A0A815JEQ9-F1
#
_cell.length_a   1.000
_cell.length_b   1.000
_cell.length_c   1.000
_cell.angle_alpha   90.00
_cell.angle_beta   90.00
_cell.angle_gamma   90.00
#
_symmetry.space_group_name_H-M   'P 1'
#
loop_
_entity.id
_entity.type
_entity.pdbx_description
1 polymer ?
#
loop_
_entity_poly.entity_id
_entity_poly.type
_entity_poly.pdbx_seq_one_letter_code
_entity_poly.pdbx_strand_id
1 'polypeptide(L)'
;MDCIVISDEENEKMNSINTVRQFEQINNPITTYDNDELIAIELEIRDIDQQINRLRQHRSNLTKRQQQLKETIKRNQQTTTTTNNPHEQWQRTDFSWSSKVNEMRTEIFQINLFRPWQLETINVTLAGHDCILIMPTGGGKSLCYQLPAVISDGITIVVSPLISLVDDQIYALRNLNIDARSLNTSTSRDEQTEIMHILDGRNNSGSTLKILYLTPEKIAKNKIIMSKLQKLYEAKRFARLIIDEVHCVSQFGHDFRPDYKYLSIFKRQFPNIPILGLTATATLKVINDIRKILQIQKCILFRAPFNRKNLFYEVYHKSNVGKDALNDLVYCIQQRFDKQSGMN
;
A
#
# COMPACT_ATOMS: atom_id res chain seq x y z
N MET A 1 -33.42 -18.26 38.75
CA MET A 1 -34.07 -17.39 39.75
C MET A 1 -33.38 -16.06 39.66
N ASP A 2 -34.03 -15.10 39.02
CA ASP A 2 -34.30 -13.78 39.60
C ASP A 2 -35.17 -12.98 38.63
N CYS A 3 -36.26 -12.47 39.18
CA CYS A 3 -37.39 -11.87 38.50
C CYS A 3 -37.06 -10.48 37.95
N ILE A 4 -37.53 -10.19 36.75
CA ILE A 4 -37.62 -8.82 36.22
C ILE A 4 -38.96 -8.25 36.71
N VAL A 5 -38.90 -7.31 37.65
CA VAL A 5 -40.02 -6.46 38.05
C VAL A 5 -40.14 -5.36 36.98
N ILE A 6 -41.22 -5.41 36.19
CA ILE A 6 -41.62 -4.33 35.30
C ILE A 6 -42.44 -3.37 36.17
N SER A 7 -41.96 -2.14 36.33
CA SER A 7 -42.63 -1.07 37.08
C SER A 7 -43.84 -0.54 36.31
N ASP A 8 -44.98 -0.45 36.99
CA ASP A 8 -46.32 -0.08 36.50
C ASP A 8 -46.50 1.38 35.97
N GLU A 9 -45.43 2.14 35.73
CA GLU A 9 -45.53 3.57 35.35
C GLU A 9 -45.76 3.83 33.84
N GLU A 10 -45.56 2.85 32.96
CA GLU A 10 -45.74 3.05 31.50
C GLU A 10 -47.18 2.80 31.02
N ASN A 11 -48.01 2.07 31.78
CA ASN A 11 -49.40 1.79 31.40
C ASN A 11 -50.38 2.92 31.76
N GLU A 12 -50.03 3.81 32.70
CA GLU A 12 -50.89 4.97 33.05
C GLU A 12 -50.76 6.14 32.08
N LYS A 13 -49.63 6.31 31.38
CA LYS A 13 -49.47 7.37 30.37
C LYS A 13 -50.24 7.09 29.08
N MET A 14 -50.53 5.82 28.78
CA MET A 14 -51.25 5.41 27.57
C MET A 14 -52.77 5.68 27.65
N ASN A 15 -53.33 5.77 28.87
CA ASN A 15 -54.77 6.02 29.08
C ASN A 15 -55.14 7.50 29.19
N SER A 16 -54.17 8.39 29.43
CA SER A 16 -54.41 9.84 29.55
C SER A 16 -54.53 10.57 28.21
N ILE A 17 -54.21 9.92 27.09
CA ILE A 17 -54.26 10.52 25.74
C ILE A 17 -55.67 10.44 25.12
N ASN A 18 -56.54 9.55 25.62
CA ASN A 18 -57.87 9.33 25.03
C ASN A 18 -59.02 10.12 25.69
N THR A 19 -58.74 11.01 26.66
CA THR A 19 -59.79 11.72 27.43
C THR A 19 -59.83 13.24 27.18
N VAL A 20 -59.12 13.77 26.19
CA VAL A 20 -59.16 15.21 25.83
C VAL A 20 -59.88 15.44 24.49
N ARG A 21 -61.01 14.76 24.28
CA ARG A 21 -61.93 15.05 23.18
C ARG A 21 -63.35 15.22 23.71
N GLN A 22 -63.59 16.31 24.43
CA GLN A 22 -64.89 17.00 24.46
C GLN A 22 -64.72 18.29 25.28
N PHE A 23 -65.24 19.40 24.72
CA PHE A 23 -65.29 20.77 25.26
C PHE A 23 -63.99 21.59 25.14
N GLU A 24 -63.83 22.36 24.06
CA GLU A 24 -64.31 23.74 23.92
C GLU A 24 -63.88 24.33 22.56
N GLN A 25 -64.86 24.79 21.77
CA GLN A 25 -64.62 25.64 20.61
C GLN A 25 -64.29 27.06 21.09
N ILE A 26 -63.02 27.44 21.04
CA ILE A 26 -62.61 28.85 20.98
C ILE A 26 -61.48 28.97 19.94
N ASN A 27 -61.67 29.90 19.02
CA ASN A 27 -60.85 30.17 17.82
C ASN A 27 -59.34 30.24 18.06
N ASN A 28 -58.55 29.49 17.27
CA ASN A 28 -57.26 29.93 16.75
C ASN A 28 -56.81 29.08 15.53
N PRO A 29 -56.49 29.69 14.37
CA PRO A 29 -56.08 28.97 13.16
C PRO A 29 -54.58 28.63 13.18
N ILE A 30 -54.08 28.09 14.30
CA ILE A 30 -52.64 27.81 14.51
C ILE A 30 -52.36 26.28 14.52
N THR A 31 -53.36 25.41 14.49
CA THR A 31 -53.21 24.09 15.14
C THR A 31 -53.20 22.83 14.25
N THR A 32 -52.87 22.95 12.97
CA THR A 32 -52.62 21.76 12.10
C THR A 32 -51.23 21.75 11.46
N TYR A 33 -50.81 22.86 10.84
CA TYR A 33 -49.51 22.91 10.14
C TYR A 33 -48.31 22.78 11.11
N ASP A 34 -48.36 23.51 12.23
CA ASP A 34 -47.31 23.46 13.26
C ASP A 34 -47.24 22.09 13.95
N ASN A 35 -48.38 21.36 14.02
CA ASN A 35 -48.44 20.00 14.54
C ASN A 35 -47.83 18.98 13.56
N ASP A 36 -48.10 19.13 12.27
CA ASP A 36 -47.51 18.28 11.22
C ASP A 36 -45.99 18.50 11.12
N GLU A 37 -45.53 19.75 11.26
CA GLU A 37 -44.10 20.10 11.31
C GLU A 37 -43.43 19.55 12.58
N LEU A 38 -44.08 19.65 13.74
CA LEU A 38 -43.60 19.04 14.98
C LEU A 38 -43.44 17.52 14.85
N ILE A 39 -44.42 16.83 14.26
CA ILE A 39 -44.37 15.39 14.00
C ILE A 39 -43.21 15.03 13.05
N ALA A 40 -43.00 15.83 12.00
CA ALA A 40 -41.89 15.61 11.07
C ALA A 40 -40.52 15.74 11.77
N ILE A 41 -40.35 16.76 12.60
CA ILE A 41 -39.13 16.97 13.40
C ILE A 41 -38.93 15.82 14.40
N GLU A 42 -39.99 15.36 15.09
CA GLU A 42 -39.91 14.23 16.02
C GLU A 42 -39.49 12.92 15.32
N LEU A 43 -39.96 12.70 14.08
CA LEU A 43 -39.55 11.56 13.27
C LEU A 43 -38.07 11.66 12.84
N GLU A 44 -37.60 12.85 12.48
CA GLU A 44 -36.20 13.09 12.12
C GLU A 44 -35.27 12.90 13.34
N ILE A 45 -35.65 13.43 14.51
CA ILE A 45 -34.95 13.20 15.78
C ILE A 45 -34.86 11.70 16.07
N ARG A 46 -35.95 10.96 15.88
CA ARG A 46 -35.98 9.50 16.07
C ARG A 46 -35.03 8.76 15.13
N ASP A 47 -34.92 9.16 13.86
CA ASP A 47 -33.96 8.56 12.93
C ASP A 47 -32.51 8.86 13.34
N ILE A 48 -32.22 10.10 13.71
CA ILE A 48 -30.92 10.50 14.23
C ILE A 48 -30.54 9.66 15.46
N ASP A 49 -31.47 9.46 16.39
CA ASP A 49 -31.24 8.63 17.58
C ASP A 49 -30.96 7.16 17.22
N GLN A 50 -31.64 6.61 16.20
CA GLN A 50 -31.34 5.27 15.68
C GLN A 50 -29.92 5.21 15.09
N GLN A 51 -29.50 6.22 14.33
CA GLN A 51 -28.15 6.30 13.78
C GLN A 51 -27.09 6.40 14.89
N ILE A 52 -27.33 7.23 15.90
CA ILE A 52 -26.48 7.36 17.09
C ILE A 52 -26.33 6.01 17.79
N ASN A 53 -27.42 5.26 17.95
CA ASN A 53 -27.38 3.93 18.56
C ASN A 53 -26.58 2.93 17.73
N ARG A 54 -26.74 2.91 16.40
CA ARG A 54 -25.91 2.08 15.50
C ARG A 54 -24.43 2.43 15.61
N LEU A 55 -24.09 3.72 15.62
CA LEU A 55 -22.71 4.19 15.76
C LEU A 55 -22.12 3.86 17.12
N ARG A 56 -22.89 4.00 18.21
CA ARG A 56 -22.49 3.59 19.57
C ARG A 56 -22.21 2.08 19.64
N GLN A 57 -23.04 1.25 19.02
CA GLN A 57 -22.83 -0.19 18.93
C GLN A 57 -21.56 -0.52 18.13
N HIS A 58 -21.35 0.13 16.98
CA HIS A 58 -20.14 -0.06 16.19
C HIS A 58 -18.88 0.36 16.96
N ARG A 59 -18.92 1.51 17.65
CA ARG A 59 -17.83 1.96 18.53
C ARG A 59 -17.53 0.93 19.62
N SER A 60 -18.56 0.39 20.29
CA SER A 60 -18.41 -0.65 21.31
C SER A 60 -17.71 -1.91 20.76
N ASN A 61 -18.11 -2.36 19.56
CA ASN A 61 -17.47 -3.49 18.90
C ASN A 61 -15.99 -3.22 18.57
N LEU A 62 -15.68 -2.03 18.05
CA LEU A 62 -14.30 -1.61 17.78
C LEU A 62 -13.47 -1.51 19.07
N THR A 63 -14.02 -0.98 20.16
CA THR A 63 -13.35 -0.90 21.47
C THR A 63 -13.05 -2.28 22.04
N LYS A 64 -14.02 -3.21 21.99
CA LYS A 64 -13.80 -4.61 22.37
C LYS A 64 -12.66 -5.23 21.55
N ARG A 65 -12.67 -5.03 20.23
CA ARG A 65 -11.61 -5.53 19.34
C ARG A 65 -10.26 -4.90 19.66
N GLN A 66 -10.22 -3.60 19.95
CA GLN A 66 -9.02 -2.88 20.36
C GLN A 66 -8.44 -3.47 21.66
N GLN A 67 -9.28 -3.76 22.65
CA GLN A 67 -8.85 -4.34 23.93
C GLN A 67 -8.31 -5.77 23.75
N GLN A 68 -9.01 -6.61 22.97
CA GLN A 68 -8.51 -7.96 22.62
C GLN A 68 -7.14 -7.91 21.94
N LEU A 69 -6.94 -6.97 21.01
CA LEU A 69 -5.66 -6.79 20.34
C LEU A 69 -4.58 -6.31 21.31
N LYS A 70 -4.88 -5.35 22.20
CA LYS A 70 -3.95 -4.89 23.25
C LYS A 70 -3.54 -6.04 24.17
N GLU A 71 -4.48 -6.89 24.59
CA GLU A 71 -4.19 -8.06 25.43
C GLU A 71 -3.37 -9.11 24.67
N THR A 72 -3.67 -9.35 23.40
CA THR A 72 -2.88 -10.26 22.55
C THR A 72 -1.45 -9.74 22.39
N ILE A 73 -1.27 -8.44 22.16
CA ILE A 73 0.05 -7.80 22.10
C ILE A 73 0.78 -7.94 23.43
N LYS A 74 0.11 -7.67 24.57
CA LYS A 74 0.71 -7.79 25.91
C LYS A 74 1.10 -9.23 26.24
N ARG A 75 0.28 -10.22 25.89
CA ARG A 75 0.61 -11.65 26.04
C ARG A 75 1.81 -12.02 25.17
N ASN A 76 1.80 -11.61 23.90
CA ASN A 76 2.93 -11.85 22.99
C ASN A 76 4.22 -11.18 23.48
N GLN A 77 4.15 -10.03 24.16
CA GLN A 77 5.29 -9.35 24.79
C GLN A 77 5.79 -10.05 26.07
N GLN A 78 4.91 -10.75 26.81
CA GLN A 78 5.27 -11.44 28.05
C GLN A 78 5.80 -12.87 27.82
N THR A 79 5.38 -13.55 26.76
CA THR A 79 5.93 -14.86 26.35
C THR A 79 7.22 -14.74 25.51
N THR A 80 7.69 -13.52 25.23
CA THR A 80 8.91 -13.28 24.43
C THR A 80 10.00 -12.59 25.25
N THR A 81 10.64 -13.36 26.13
CA THR A 81 12.04 -13.11 26.55
C THR A 81 13.05 -13.48 25.44
N THR A 82 12.57 -13.73 24.22
CA THR A 82 13.35 -13.80 22.99
C THR A 82 12.72 -12.83 21.97
N THR A 83 13.41 -11.74 21.71
CA THR A 83 13.22 -10.72 20.65
C THR A 83 12.34 -11.17 19.46
N ASN A 84 11.06 -10.77 19.45
CA ASN A 84 10.14 -10.97 18.32
C ASN A 84 9.61 -9.63 17.78
N ASN A 85 10.48 -8.63 17.66
CA ASN A 85 10.24 -7.58 16.70
C ASN A 85 10.61 -8.14 15.31
N PRO A 86 9.68 -8.21 14.33
CA PRO A 86 10.00 -8.69 12.98
C PRO A 86 11.22 -7.96 12.41
N HIS A 87 11.38 -6.68 12.75
CA HIS A 87 12.55 -5.91 12.36
C HIS A 87 13.87 -6.53 12.89
N GLU A 88 13.96 -6.82 14.18
CA GLU A 88 15.18 -7.40 14.80
C GLU A 88 15.48 -8.79 14.24
N GLN A 89 14.44 -9.59 13.97
CA GLN A 89 14.60 -10.91 13.36
C GLN A 89 15.26 -10.82 11.97
N TRP A 90 14.86 -9.84 11.16
CA TRP A 90 15.31 -9.72 9.77
C TRP A 90 16.54 -8.82 9.59
N GLN A 91 17.02 -8.16 10.64
CA GLN A 91 18.27 -7.40 10.65
C GLN A 91 19.53 -8.25 10.72
N ARG A 92 19.38 -9.55 10.99
CA ARG A 92 20.51 -10.46 11.16
C ARG A 92 21.33 -10.61 9.88
N THR A 93 22.59 -10.97 10.06
CA THR A 93 23.59 -11.16 8.99
C THR A 93 24.19 -12.56 9.00
N ASP A 94 23.48 -13.54 9.58
CA ASP A 94 23.91 -14.93 9.72
C ASP A 94 23.05 -15.90 8.89
N PHE A 95 22.35 -15.39 7.89
CA PHE A 95 21.65 -16.23 6.91
C PHE A 95 22.64 -16.86 5.93
N SER A 96 22.26 -17.98 5.31
CA SER A 96 23.09 -18.67 4.31
C SER A 96 23.47 -17.79 3.11
N TRP A 97 22.66 -16.77 2.80
CA TRP A 97 22.92 -15.80 1.74
C TRP A 97 23.67 -14.53 2.19
N SER A 98 23.90 -14.32 3.49
CA SER A 98 24.42 -13.05 4.02
C SER A 98 25.80 -12.69 3.46
N SER A 99 26.69 -13.68 3.26
CA SER A 99 27.98 -13.44 2.62
C SER A 99 27.81 -12.93 1.18
N LYS A 100 26.94 -13.59 0.39
CA LYS A 100 26.69 -13.19 -1.00
C LYS A 100 26.00 -11.84 -1.11
N VAL A 101 25.10 -11.51 -0.18
CA VAL A 101 24.47 -10.19 -0.08
C VAL A 101 25.52 -9.10 0.12
N ASN A 102 26.49 -9.31 1.02
CA ASN A 102 27.57 -8.35 1.27
C ASN A 102 28.54 -8.20 0.09
N GLU A 103 28.87 -9.31 -0.57
CA GLU A 103 29.68 -9.34 -1.79
C GLU A 103 29.02 -8.52 -2.90
N MET A 104 27.77 -8.85 -3.27
CA MET A 104 27.06 -8.14 -4.35
C MET A 104 26.82 -6.67 -4.01
N ARG A 105 26.55 -6.33 -2.74
CA ARG A 105 26.41 -4.93 -2.28
C ARG A 105 27.67 -4.12 -2.58
N THR A 106 28.85 -4.68 -2.30
CA THR A 106 30.12 -3.98 -2.40
C THR A 106 30.66 -4.01 -3.83
N GLU A 107 30.69 -5.17 -4.47
CA GLU A 107 31.37 -5.38 -5.75
C GLU A 107 30.53 -4.91 -6.95
N ILE A 108 29.22 -5.18 -6.93
CA ILE A 108 28.34 -4.83 -8.05
C ILE A 108 27.67 -3.48 -7.81
N PHE A 109 26.98 -3.35 -6.68
CA PHE A 109 26.22 -2.12 -6.41
C PHE A 109 27.07 -0.97 -5.86
N GLN A 110 28.31 -1.23 -5.43
CA GLN A 110 29.25 -0.21 -4.91
C GLN A 110 28.66 0.63 -3.77
N ILE A 111 27.87 0.00 -2.89
CA ILE A 111 27.21 0.65 -1.76
C ILE A 111 27.96 0.32 -0.47
N ASN A 112 28.33 1.32 0.31
CA ASN A 112 29.10 1.14 1.55
C ASN A 112 28.29 0.53 2.71
N LEU A 113 27.03 0.93 2.86
CA LEU A 113 26.14 0.48 3.93
C LEU A 113 24.70 0.45 3.44
N PHE A 114 23.92 -0.50 3.95
CA PHE A 114 22.48 -0.50 3.74
C PHE A 114 21.84 0.68 4.49
N ARG A 115 20.87 1.31 3.84
CA ARG A 115 19.96 2.25 4.49
C ARG A 115 18.96 1.47 5.36
N PRO A 116 18.34 2.11 6.36
CA PRO A 116 17.35 1.46 7.21
C PRO A 116 16.26 0.74 6.40
N TRP A 117 15.83 -0.44 6.85
CA TRP A 117 14.82 -1.31 6.23
C TRP A 117 15.25 -2.04 4.94
N GLN A 118 16.39 -1.71 4.35
CA GLN A 118 16.83 -2.38 3.11
C GLN A 118 17.28 -3.82 3.37
N LEU A 119 18.16 -4.05 4.34
CA LEU A 119 18.70 -5.38 4.65
C LEU A 119 17.57 -6.33 5.09
N GLU A 120 16.66 -5.83 5.93
CA GLU A 120 15.50 -6.55 6.43
C GLU A 120 14.60 -7.00 5.28
N THR A 121 14.31 -6.09 4.34
CA THR A 121 13.50 -6.41 3.16
C THR A 121 14.20 -7.42 2.24
N ILE A 122 15.51 -7.26 2.03
CA ILE A 122 16.33 -8.20 1.26
C ILE A 122 16.27 -9.60 1.90
N ASN A 123 16.49 -9.71 3.20
CA ASN A 123 16.46 -10.98 3.91
C ASN A 123 15.09 -11.64 3.85
N VAL A 124 14.01 -10.87 4.06
CA VAL A 124 12.62 -11.37 3.97
C VAL A 124 12.31 -11.95 2.60
N THR A 125 12.71 -11.25 1.53
CA THR A 125 12.42 -11.67 0.16
C THR A 125 13.31 -12.81 -0.33
N LEU A 126 14.54 -12.92 0.17
CA LEU A 126 15.42 -14.07 -0.06
C LEU A 126 14.93 -15.32 0.70
N ALA A 127 14.33 -15.14 1.88
CA ALA A 127 13.68 -16.21 2.63
C ALA A 127 12.35 -16.71 2.02
N GLY A 128 11.88 -16.10 0.93
CA GLY A 128 10.66 -16.52 0.23
C GLY A 128 9.36 -16.03 0.87
N HIS A 129 9.41 -15.00 1.71
CA HIS A 129 8.22 -14.41 2.32
C HIS A 129 7.68 -13.23 1.51
N ASP A 130 6.34 -13.07 1.53
CA ASP A 130 5.68 -11.89 0.98
C ASP A 130 5.96 -10.68 1.89
N CYS A 131 6.20 -9.52 1.28
CA CYS A 131 6.56 -8.30 1.98
C CYS A 131 5.90 -7.07 1.38
N ILE A 132 5.53 -6.10 2.21
CA ILE A 132 5.17 -4.74 1.80
C ILE A 132 6.20 -3.79 2.43
N LEU A 133 6.91 -3.04 1.58
CA LEU A 133 7.86 -2.03 1.99
C LEU A 133 7.32 -0.63 1.68
N ILE A 134 7.15 0.16 2.73
CA ILE A 134 6.78 1.57 2.64
C ILE A 134 8.01 2.40 3.01
N MET A 135 8.60 3.03 2.00
CA MET A 135 9.76 3.92 2.17
C MET A 135 9.61 5.15 1.30
N PRO A 136 9.94 6.35 1.81
CA PRO A 136 9.82 7.58 1.03
C PRO A 136 10.60 7.50 -0.30
N THR A 137 10.22 8.32 -1.27
CA THR A 137 10.92 8.43 -2.56
C THR A 137 12.42 8.67 -2.34
N GLY A 138 13.29 8.11 -3.18
CA GLY A 138 14.74 8.20 -2.95
C GLY A 138 15.25 7.46 -1.71
N GLY A 139 14.39 6.76 -0.95
CA GLY A 139 14.78 5.92 0.19
C GLY A 139 15.57 4.67 -0.19
N GLY A 140 15.68 4.35 -1.49
CA GLY A 140 16.44 3.20 -1.99
C GLY A 140 15.62 1.91 -2.08
N LYS A 141 14.32 2.01 -2.39
CA LYS A 141 13.43 0.84 -2.58
C LYS A 141 13.94 -0.12 -3.65
N SER A 142 14.52 0.39 -4.74
CA SER A 142 14.96 -0.44 -5.87
C SER A 142 16.00 -1.49 -5.49
N LEU A 143 16.96 -1.13 -4.63
CA LEU A 143 17.99 -2.05 -4.15
C LEU A 143 17.38 -3.29 -3.46
N CYS A 144 16.22 -3.13 -2.80
CA CYS A 144 15.57 -4.19 -2.04
C CYS A 144 15.08 -5.35 -2.90
N TYR A 145 14.95 -5.17 -4.22
CA TYR A 145 14.66 -6.26 -5.16
C TYR A 145 15.77 -6.50 -6.18
N GLN A 146 16.51 -5.45 -6.56
CA GLN A 146 17.60 -5.57 -7.53
C GLN A 146 18.72 -6.48 -7.02
N LEU A 147 19.14 -6.30 -5.76
CA LEU A 147 20.18 -7.12 -5.17
C LEU A 147 19.74 -8.60 -5.03
N PRO A 148 18.55 -8.91 -4.47
CA PRO A 148 18.04 -10.28 -4.48
C PRO A 148 17.92 -10.92 -5.87
N ALA A 149 17.57 -10.12 -6.90
CA ALA A 149 17.47 -10.62 -8.27
C ALA A 149 18.81 -11.09 -8.83
N VAL A 150 19.90 -10.37 -8.53
CA VAL A 150 21.25 -10.78 -8.96
C VAL A 150 21.67 -12.09 -8.29
N ILE A 151 21.43 -12.21 -6.99
CA ILE A 151 21.82 -13.37 -6.17
C ILE A 151 21.03 -14.62 -6.52
N SER A 152 19.74 -14.47 -6.84
CA SER A 152 18.87 -15.62 -7.04
C SER A 152 18.99 -16.20 -8.43
N ASP A 153 18.72 -17.50 -8.51
CA ASP A 153 18.50 -18.15 -9.79
C ASP A 153 17.16 -17.72 -10.39
N GLY A 154 17.12 -17.67 -11.72
CA GLY A 154 15.93 -17.26 -12.46
C GLY A 154 15.77 -15.75 -12.61
N ILE A 155 14.54 -15.36 -12.94
CA ILE A 155 14.17 -14.00 -13.36
C ILE A 155 13.23 -13.40 -12.33
N THR A 156 13.53 -12.19 -11.90
CA THR A 156 12.65 -11.33 -11.11
C THR A 156 11.75 -10.53 -12.04
N ILE A 157 10.44 -10.64 -11.85
CA ILE A 157 9.44 -9.90 -12.63
C ILE A 157 9.05 -8.66 -11.85
N VAL A 158 9.20 -7.48 -12.46
CA VAL A 158 8.85 -6.19 -11.85
C VAL A 158 7.67 -5.59 -12.60
N VAL A 159 6.58 -5.31 -11.90
CA VAL A 159 5.43 -4.60 -12.44
C VAL A 159 5.53 -3.14 -12.00
N SER A 160 5.61 -2.22 -12.94
CA SER A 160 5.70 -0.78 -12.65
C SER A 160 4.78 0.03 -13.58
N PRO A 161 4.15 1.12 -13.10
CA PRO A 161 3.23 1.92 -13.91
C PRO A 161 3.94 2.97 -14.79
N LEU A 162 5.20 3.31 -14.48
CA LEU A 162 5.89 4.46 -15.06
C LEU A 162 7.03 4.01 -15.96
N ILE A 163 6.81 4.05 -17.28
CA ILE A 163 7.80 3.62 -18.28
C ILE A 163 9.09 4.44 -18.18
N SER A 164 8.99 5.76 -18.01
CA SER A 164 10.16 6.63 -17.89
C SER A 164 11.06 6.25 -16.71
N LEU A 165 10.47 5.87 -15.57
CA LEU A 165 11.23 5.41 -14.40
C LEU A 165 11.90 4.06 -14.66
N VAL A 166 11.27 3.18 -15.44
CA VAL A 166 11.81 1.87 -15.80
C VAL A 166 13.05 2.01 -16.68
N ASP A 167 13.05 2.94 -17.64
CA ASP A 167 14.20 3.16 -18.52
C ASP A 167 15.43 3.62 -17.74
N ASP A 168 15.26 4.53 -16.77
CA ASP A 168 16.33 4.95 -15.86
C ASP A 168 16.86 3.78 -15.01
N GLN A 169 15.97 2.90 -14.52
CA GLN A 169 16.40 1.70 -13.76
C GLN A 169 17.18 0.73 -14.65
N ILE A 170 16.73 0.48 -15.88
CA ILE A 170 17.41 -0.41 -16.82
C ILE A 170 18.78 0.14 -17.20
N TYR A 171 18.87 1.43 -17.49
CA TYR A 171 20.13 2.09 -17.79
C TYR A 171 21.13 1.94 -16.64
N ALA A 172 20.70 2.22 -15.41
CA ALA A 172 21.54 2.05 -14.22
C ALA A 172 22.00 0.59 -14.03
N LEU A 173 21.11 -0.38 -14.21
CA LEU A 173 21.43 -1.81 -14.07
C LEU A 173 22.42 -2.29 -15.16
N ARG A 174 22.24 -1.86 -16.40
CA ARG A 174 23.14 -2.20 -17.52
C ARG A 174 24.54 -1.63 -17.32
N ASN A 175 24.66 -0.42 -16.75
CA ASN A 175 25.96 0.14 -16.36
C ASN A 175 26.68 -0.67 -15.27
N LEU A 176 25.95 -1.47 -14.50
CA LEU A 176 26.49 -2.42 -13.53
C LEU A 176 26.66 -3.84 -14.13
N ASN A 177 26.56 -3.98 -15.45
CA ASN A 177 26.58 -5.26 -16.17
C ASN A 177 25.49 -6.26 -15.74
N ILE A 178 24.34 -5.76 -15.25
CA ILE A 178 23.18 -6.59 -14.92
C ILE A 178 22.22 -6.57 -16.12
N ASP A 179 21.97 -7.74 -16.71
CA ASP A 179 20.99 -7.88 -17.79
C ASP A 179 19.57 -7.66 -17.25
N ALA A 180 19.03 -6.48 -17.57
CA ALA A 180 17.68 -6.04 -17.26
C ALA A 180 17.02 -5.50 -18.53
N ARG A 181 15.74 -5.85 -18.71
CA ARG A 181 14.97 -5.51 -19.92
C ARG A 181 13.54 -5.12 -19.57
N SER A 182 12.86 -4.43 -20.47
CA SER A 182 11.45 -4.10 -20.37
C SER A 182 10.66 -4.68 -21.55
N LEU A 183 9.42 -5.09 -21.29
CA LEU A 183 8.42 -5.33 -22.34
C LEU A 183 7.31 -4.28 -22.21
N ASN A 184 7.43 -3.22 -23.00
CA ASN A 184 6.46 -2.14 -23.08
C ASN A 184 6.13 -1.85 -24.56
N THR A 185 5.55 -0.69 -24.85
CA THR A 185 5.20 -0.28 -26.22
C THR A 185 6.38 0.21 -27.04
N SER A 186 7.48 0.63 -26.40
CA SER A 186 8.71 1.09 -27.07
C SER A 186 9.72 -0.04 -27.31
N THR A 187 9.56 -1.22 -26.71
CA THR A 187 10.43 -2.39 -26.97
C THR A 187 10.38 -2.83 -28.44
N SER A 188 11.54 -2.98 -29.08
CA SER A 188 11.64 -3.42 -30.49
C SER A 188 11.12 -4.86 -30.69
N ARG A 189 10.71 -5.20 -31.92
CA ARG A 189 10.21 -6.56 -32.22
C ARG A 189 11.27 -7.64 -32.00
N ASP A 190 12.52 -7.33 -32.31
CA ASP A 190 13.64 -8.26 -32.15
C ASP A 190 13.92 -8.50 -30.67
N GLU A 191 13.95 -7.44 -29.85
CA GLU A 191 14.13 -7.55 -28.40
C GLU A 191 12.95 -8.28 -27.74
N GLN A 192 11.72 -8.02 -28.17
CA GLN A 192 10.55 -8.77 -27.71
C GLN A 192 10.68 -10.27 -28.02
N THR A 193 11.10 -10.61 -29.24
CA THR A 193 11.28 -12.01 -29.68
C THR A 193 12.36 -12.70 -28.85
N GLU A 194 13.48 -12.03 -28.61
CA GLU A 194 14.57 -12.56 -27.78
C GLU A 194 14.10 -12.79 -26.33
N ILE A 195 13.41 -11.82 -25.72
CA ILE A 195 12.85 -11.97 -24.38
C ILE A 195 11.91 -13.18 -24.33
N MET A 196 11.02 -13.34 -25.30
CA MET A 196 10.10 -14.49 -25.35
C MET A 196 10.83 -15.83 -25.45
N HIS A 197 11.95 -15.90 -26.16
CA HIS A 197 12.80 -17.09 -26.22
C HIS A 197 13.52 -17.37 -24.90
N ILE A 198 14.05 -16.33 -24.24
CA ILE A 198 14.66 -16.45 -22.91
C ILE A 198 13.64 -17.00 -21.90
N LEU A 199 12.40 -16.51 -21.93
CA LEU A 199 11.32 -16.98 -21.04
C LEU A 199 10.88 -18.42 -21.35
N ASP A 200 10.96 -18.88 -22.60
CA ASP A 200 10.76 -20.29 -22.97
C ASP A 200 11.95 -21.20 -22.58
N GLY A 201 13.03 -20.62 -22.06
CA GLY A 201 14.29 -21.32 -21.79
C GLY A 201 15.10 -21.69 -23.03
N ARG A 202 14.76 -21.12 -24.18
CA ARG A 202 15.52 -21.22 -25.44
C ARG A 202 16.56 -20.11 -25.51
N ASN A 203 17.46 -20.11 -24.53
CA ASN A 203 18.48 -19.07 -24.40
C ASN A 203 19.68 -19.36 -25.31
N ASN A 204 19.51 -19.09 -26.60
CA ASN A 204 20.58 -19.28 -27.59
C ASN A 204 21.59 -18.11 -27.58
N SER A 205 21.25 -16.98 -26.97
CA SER A 205 22.09 -15.77 -26.92
C SER A 205 23.05 -15.73 -25.73
N GLY A 206 22.98 -16.70 -24.81
CA GLY A 206 23.77 -16.67 -23.57
C GLY A 206 23.32 -15.59 -22.57
N SER A 207 22.13 -15.01 -22.75
CA SER A 207 21.59 -13.96 -21.87
C SER A 207 21.51 -14.43 -20.41
N THR A 208 21.90 -13.54 -19.49
CA THR A 208 21.82 -13.77 -18.05
C THR A 208 20.69 -12.97 -17.41
N LEU A 209 19.63 -12.66 -18.17
CA LEU A 209 18.50 -11.83 -17.77
C LEU A 209 18.10 -12.09 -16.31
N LYS A 210 18.25 -11.08 -15.45
CA LYS A 210 17.91 -11.15 -14.03
C LYS A 210 16.61 -10.43 -13.70
N ILE A 211 16.30 -9.36 -14.43
CA ILE A 211 15.14 -8.50 -14.14
C ILE A 211 14.38 -8.19 -15.42
N LEU A 212 13.07 -8.50 -15.42
CA LEU A 212 12.16 -8.14 -16.50
C LEU A 212 11.08 -7.20 -15.98
N TYR A 213 11.05 -5.98 -16.51
CA TYR A 213 10.03 -4.99 -16.23
C TYR A 213 8.83 -5.16 -17.16
N LEU A 214 7.63 -5.19 -16.59
CA LEU A 214 6.36 -5.29 -17.29
C LEU A 214 5.42 -4.16 -16.83
N THR A 215 4.57 -3.70 -17.73
CA THR A 215 3.46 -2.82 -17.35
C THR A 215 2.27 -3.68 -16.87
N PRO A 216 1.40 -3.17 -15.97
CA PRO A 216 0.24 -3.93 -15.50
C PRO A 216 -0.72 -4.30 -16.64
N GLU A 217 -0.86 -3.45 -17.66
CA GLU A 217 -1.71 -3.69 -18.83
C GLU A 217 -1.20 -4.88 -19.66
N LYS A 218 0.14 -5.04 -19.77
CA LYS A 218 0.73 -6.18 -20.49
C LYS A 218 0.41 -7.49 -19.79
N ILE A 219 0.45 -7.52 -18.47
CA ILE A 219 0.10 -8.71 -17.69
C ILE A 219 -1.39 -9.01 -17.81
N ALA A 220 -2.25 -8.00 -17.66
CA ALA A 220 -3.70 -8.17 -17.67
C ALA A 220 -4.24 -8.60 -19.05
N LYS A 221 -3.70 -8.03 -20.14
CA LYS A 221 -4.28 -8.15 -21.49
C LYS A 221 -3.57 -9.19 -22.36
N ASN A 222 -2.34 -9.60 -22.04
CA ASN A 222 -1.55 -10.49 -22.90
C ASN A 222 -1.45 -11.92 -22.32
N LYS A 223 -2.31 -12.83 -22.82
CA LYS A 223 -2.29 -14.26 -22.45
C LYS A 223 -0.96 -14.95 -22.74
N ILE A 224 -0.22 -14.50 -23.75
CA ILE A 224 1.09 -15.07 -24.09
C ILE A 224 2.07 -14.84 -22.94
N ILE A 225 2.12 -13.62 -22.39
CA ILE A 225 2.99 -13.30 -21.24
C ILE A 225 2.67 -14.21 -20.06
N MET A 226 1.39 -14.38 -19.70
CA MET A 226 1.02 -15.30 -18.61
C MET A 226 1.42 -16.75 -18.88
N SER A 227 1.30 -17.22 -20.13
CA SER A 227 1.81 -18.55 -20.52
C SER A 227 3.33 -18.66 -20.38
N LYS A 228 4.09 -17.61 -20.73
CA LYS A 228 5.55 -17.59 -20.53
C LYS A 228 5.91 -17.60 -19.04
N LEU A 229 5.23 -16.81 -18.22
CA LEU A 229 5.43 -16.81 -16.76
C LEU A 229 5.11 -18.18 -16.15
N GLN A 230 4.09 -18.88 -16.67
CA GLN A 230 3.78 -20.25 -16.27
C GLN A 230 4.93 -21.23 -16.57
N LYS A 231 5.48 -21.20 -17.78
CA LYS A 231 6.64 -22.05 -18.13
C LYS A 231 7.86 -21.74 -17.25
N LEU A 232 8.08 -20.45 -16.99
CA LEU A 232 9.19 -19.97 -16.18
C LEU A 232 9.04 -20.40 -14.71
N TYR A 233 7.80 -20.43 -14.20
CA TYR A 233 7.46 -21.00 -12.89
C TYR A 233 7.70 -22.52 -12.83
N GLU A 234 7.20 -23.27 -13.82
CA GLU A 234 7.37 -24.73 -13.93
C GLU A 234 8.85 -25.14 -14.02
N ALA A 235 9.66 -24.34 -14.73
CA ALA A 235 11.10 -24.52 -14.83
C ALA A 235 11.87 -24.06 -13.58
N LYS A 236 11.20 -23.63 -12.50
CA LYS A 236 11.80 -23.08 -11.28
C LYS A 236 12.71 -21.87 -11.54
N ARG A 237 12.39 -21.08 -12.57
CA ARG A 237 13.12 -19.88 -12.97
C ARG A 237 12.34 -18.60 -12.68
N PHE A 238 11.16 -18.68 -12.05
CA PHE A 238 10.47 -17.52 -11.51
C PHE A 238 11.00 -17.25 -10.12
N ALA A 239 11.83 -16.22 -9.97
CA ALA A 239 12.48 -15.94 -8.69
C ALA A 239 11.51 -15.26 -7.72
N ARG A 240 10.87 -14.17 -8.18
CA ARG A 240 10.02 -13.30 -7.35
C ARG A 240 9.23 -12.30 -8.18
N LEU A 241 8.09 -11.87 -7.64
CA LEU A 241 7.27 -10.81 -8.19
C LEU A 241 7.43 -9.53 -7.38
N ILE A 242 7.77 -8.44 -8.06
CA ILE A 242 7.86 -7.10 -7.49
C ILE A 242 6.72 -6.28 -8.04
N ILE A 243 5.98 -5.60 -7.16
CA ILE A 243 4.90 -4.69 -7.52
C ILE A 243 5.32 -3.31 -7.06
N ASP A 244 5.83 -2.52 -8.00
CA ASP A 244 6.16 -1.13 -7.78
C ASP A 244 4.87 -0.29 -7.75
N GLU A 245 4.88 0.79 -6.96
CA GLU A 245 3.68 1.56 -6.60
C GLU A 245 2.46 0.69 -6.26
N VAL A 246 2.64 -0.28 -5.36
CA VAL A 246 1.61 -1.25 -4.97
C VAL A 246 0.32 -0.61 -4.44
N HIS A 247 0.36 0.66 -4.03
CA HIS A 247 -0.84 1.40 -3.64
C HIS A 247 -1.86 1.54 -4.78
N CYS A 248 -1.45 1.46 -6.05
CA CYS A 248 -2.32 1.51 -7.23
C CYS A 248 -3.35 0.38 -7.27
N VAL A 249 -3.15 -0.71 -6.53
CA VAL A 249 -4.09 -1.83 -6.40
C VAL A 249 -5.39 -1.40 -5.69
N SER A 250 -5.30 -0.44 -4.76
CA SER A 250 -6.42 -0.02 -3.92
C SER A 250 -7.13 1.22 -4.48
N GLN A 251 -8.46 1.19 -4.48
CA GLN A 251 -9.29 2.37 -4.82
C GLN A 251 -9.18 3.50 -3.78
N PHE A 252 -8.66 3.19 -2.58
CA PHE A 252 -8.37 4.18 -1.56
C PHE A 252 -6.96 4.77 -1.69
N GLY A 253 -6.19 4.33 -2.69
CA GLY A 253 -4.91 4.93 -3.07
C GLY A 253 -5.12 6.22 -3.87
N HIS A 254 -4.09 7.05 -3.92
CA HIS A 254 -4.13 8.34 -4.63
C HIS A 254 -3.96 8.19 -6.15
N ASP A 255 -3.44 7.06 -6.64
CA ASP A 255 -3.29 6.73 -8.07
C ASP A 255 -3.85 5.33 -8.36
N PHE A 256 -5.16 5.12 -8.17
CA PHE A 256 -5.79 3.82 -8.42
C PHE A 256 -5.70 3.44 -9.91
N ARG A 257 -5.21 2.23 -10.20
CA ARG A 257 -5.12 1.68 -11.56
C ARG A 257 -5.85 0.34 -11.67
N PRO A 258 -6.94 0.24 -12.47
CA PRO A 258 -7.71 -1.00 -12.61
C PRO A 258 -6.87 -2.22 -12.99
N ASP A 259 -5.89 -2.07 -13.88
CA ASP A 259 -5.05 -3.17 -14.36
C ASP A 259 -4.24 -3.84 -13.22
N TYR A 260 -3.92 -3.11 -12.13
CA TYR A 260 -3.25 -3.69 -10.95
C TYR A 260 -4.10 -4.71 -10.21
N LYS A 261 -5.43 -4.65 -10.29
CA LYS A 261 -6.31 -5.66 -9.66
C LYS A 261 -6.11 -7.04 -10.27
N TYR A 262 -5.70 -7.13 -11.53
CA TYR A 262 -5.41 -8.42 -12.18
C TYR A 262 -4.23 -9.14 -11.53
N LEU A 263 -3.32 -8.43 -10.85
CA LEU A 263 -2.18 -9.04 -10.14
C LEU A 263 -2.62 -9.98 -9.01
N SER A 264 -3.88 -9.92 -8.56
CA SER A 264 -4.48 -10.89 -7.63
C SER A 264 -4.39 -12.34 -8.11
N ILE A 265 -4.24 -12.59 -9.42
CA ILE A 265 -4.06 -13.94 -9.97
C ILE A 265 -2.72 -14.57 -9.57
N PHE A 266 -1.68 -13.77 -9.32
CA PHE A 266 -0.32 -14.28 -9.15
C PHE A 266 -0.21 -15.20 -7.94
N LYS A 267 -0.82 -14.85 -6.81
CA LYS A 267 -0.73 -15.73 -5.63
C LYS A 267 -1.50 -17.04 -5.81
N ARG A 268 -2.56 -17.03 -6.61
CA ARG A 268 -3.33 -18.25 -6.96
C ARG A 268 -2.55 -19.15 -7.92
N GLN A 269 -1.92 -18.57 -8.94
CA GLN A 269 -1.23 -19.32 -10.00
C GLN A 269 0.22 -19.70 -9.62
N PHE A 270 0.88 -18.85 -8.84
CA PHE A 270 2.28 -18.96 -8.44
C PHE A 270 2.41 -18.87 -6.90
N PRO A 271 1.80 -19.79 -6.14
CA PRO A 271 1.67 -19.67 -4.68
C PRO A 271 3.01 -19.58 -3.94
N ASN A 272 4.05 -20.22 -4.49
CA ASN A 272 5.39 -20.28 -3.89
C ASN A 272 6.26 -19.07 -4.25
N ILE A 273 5.82 -18.20 -5.16
CA ILE A 273 6.59 -17.03 -5.56
C ILE A 273 6.36 -15.90 -4.55
N PRO A 274 7.43 -15.36 -3.94
CA PRO A 274 7.29 -14.27 -3.00
C PRO A 274 6.93 -12.98 -3.74
N ILE A 275 5.99 -12.23 -3.15
CA ILE A 275 5.55 -10.92 -3.65
C ILE A 275 6.16 -9.83 -2.76
N LEU A 276 6.90 -8.90 -3.37
CA LEU A 276 7.31 -7.65 -2.72
C LEU A 276 6.51 -6.48 -3.29
N GLY A 277 5.63 -5.90 -2.47
CA GLY A 277 4.96 -4.63 -2.77
C GLY A 277 5.78 -3.44 -2.29
N LEU A 278 6.01 -2.47 -3.17
CA LEU A 278 6.81 -1.27 -2.88
C LEU A 278 5.94 -0.03 -3.02
N THR A 279 6.03 0.92 -2.09
CA THR A 279 5.46 2.25 -2.31
C THR A 279 6.09 3.32 -1.42
N ALA A 280 5.96 4.59 -1.83
CA ALA A 280 6.33 5.74 -1.02
C ALA A 280 5.36 5.98 0.14
N THR A 281 4.06 5.85 -0.10
CA THR A 281 3.01 6.25 0.84
C THR A 281 1.89 5.22 0.83
N ALA A 282 1.42 4.81 2.02
CA ALA A 282 0.20 4.04 2.16
C ALA A 282 -0.43 4.25 3.53
N THR A 283 -1.74 4.47 3.55
CA THR A 283 -2.52 4.47 4.79
C THR A 283 -2.78 3.03 5.25
N LEU A 284 -3.12 2.82 6.53
CA LEU A 284 -3.48 1.49 7.03
C LEU A 284 -4.65 0.86 6.24
N LYS A 285 -5.59 1.68 5.77
CA LYS A 285 -6.72 1.24 4.93
C LYS A 285 -6.21 0.70 3.59
N VAL A 286 -5.31 1.43 2.93
CA VAL A 286 -4.69 0.99 1.66
C VAL A 286 -3.87 -0.29 1.86
N ILE A 287 -3.08 -0.40 2.93
CA ILE A 287 -2.28 -1.61 3.23
C ILE A 287 -3.17 -2.84 3.39
N ASN A 288 -4.27 -2.71 4.14
CA ASN A 288 -5.21 -3.83 4.33
C ASN A 288 -5.90 -4.23 3.03
N ASP A 289 -6.22 -3.25 2.18
CA ASP A 289 -6.82 -3.51 0.87
C ASP A 289 -5.83 -4.21 -0.09
N ILE A 290 -4.56 -3.76 -0.12
CA ILE A 290 -3.48 -4.43 -0.85
C ILE A 290 -3.38 -5.91 -0.43
N ARG A 291 -3.30 -6.17 0.88
CA ARG A 291 -3.22 -7.54 1.43
C ARG A 291 -4.38 -8.41 0.99
N LYS A 292 -5.59 -7.84 0.98
CA LYS A 292 -6.81 -8.55 0.59
C LYS A 292 -6.81 -8.86 -0.91
N ILE A 293 -6.54 -7.87 -1.76
CA ILE A 293 -6.60 -8.00 -3.22
C ILE A 293 -5.49 -8.92 -3.72
N LEU A 294 -4.26 -8.74 -3.27
CA LEU A 294 -3.12 -9.58 -3.68
C LEU A 294 -3.07 -10.94 -2.99
N GLN A 295 -3.97 -11.21 -2.03
CA GLN A 295 -4.04 -12.47 -1.27
C GLN A 295 -2.77 -12.79 -0.47
N ILE A 296 -2.17 -11.77 0.15
CA ILE A 296 -0.92 -11.85 0.93
C ILE A 296 -1.15 -11.48 2.41
N GLN A 297 -2.16 -12.06 3.05
CA GLN A 297 -2.61 -11.63 4.38
C GLN A 297 -1.53 -11.76 5.47
N LYS A 298 -0.61 -12.72 5.32
CA LYS A 298 0.51 -12.96 6.25
C LYS A 298 1.79 -12.20 5.87
N CYS A 299 1.73 -11.23 4.95
CA CYS A 299 2.93 -10.52 4.53
C CYS A 299 3.55 -9.68 5.66
N ILE A 300 4.88 -9.64 5.65
CA ILE A 300 5.67 -8.80 6.53
C ILE A 300 5.52 -7.35 6.05
N LEU A 301 5.38 -6.41 6.99
CA LEU A 301 5.21 -4.99 6.69
C LEU A 301 6.38 -4.21 7.30
N PHE A 302 7.17 -3.58 6.44
CA PHE A 302 8.18 -2.61 6.85
C PHE A 302 7.74 -1.22 6.47
N ARG A 303 7.83 -0.30 7.43
CA ARG A 303 7.41 1.10 7.25
C ARG A 303 8.48 2.02 7.81
N ALA A 304 9.20 2.65 6.90
CA ALA A 304 10.15 3.70 7.27
C ALA A 304 9.41 4.96 7.73
N PRO A 305 10.02 5.76 8.63
CA PRO A 305 9.50 7.07 8.97
C PRO A 305 9.50 7.99 7.74
N PHE A 306 8.48 8.84 7.63
CA PHE A 306 8.34 9.81 6.53
C PHE A 306 9.25 11.04 6.70
N ASN A 307 9.76 11.26 7.92
CA ASN A 307 10.53 12.46 8.23
C ASN A 307 11.86 12.47 7.46
N ARG A 308 12.09 13.53 6.69
CA ARG A 308 13.36 13.82 6.03
C ARG A 308 14.03 14.98 6.74
N LYS A 309 15.04 14.67 7.56
CA LYS A 309 15.78 15.68 8.34
C LYS A 309 16.50 16.72 7.47
N ASN A 310 16.67 16.44 6.18
CA ASN A 310 17.30 17.31 5.20
C ASN A 310 16.31 18.19 4.42
N LEU A 311 15.01 18.13 4.70
CA LEU A 311 14.00 19.01 4.10
C LEU A 311 13.58 20.08 5.11
N PHE A 312 13.69 21.34 4.70
CA PHE A 312 13.22 22.50 5.44
C PHE A 312 11.85 22.90 4.90
N TYR A 313 10.86 23.00 5.79
CA TYR A 313 9.49 23.40 5.43
C TYR A 313 9.26 24.83 5.91
N GLU A 314 9.01 25.75 4.98
CA GLU A 314 8.66 27.15 5.26
C GLU A 314 7.33 27.47 4.57
N VAL A 315 6.48 28.28 5.21
CA VAL A 315 5.20 28.75 4.66
C VAL A 315 5.27 30.25 4.54
N TYR A 316 5.04 30.77 3.34
CA TYR A 316 5.04 32.20 3.04
C TYR A 316 3.64 32.67 2.67
N HIS A 317 3.34 33.92 2.98
CA HIS A 317 2.13 34.58 2.49
C HIS A 317 2.27 34.84 0.99
N LYS A 318 1.34 34.36 0.18
CA LYS A 318 1.33 34.61 -1.27
C LYS A 318 0.65 35.95 -1.55
N SER A 319 1.35 36.88 -2.21
CA SER A 319 0.72 38.14 -2.66
C SER A 319 -0.45 37.85 -3.60
N ASN A 320 -1.56 38.59 -3.44
CA ASN A 320 -2.71 38.55 -4.33
C ASN A 320 -2.40 39.21 -5.69
N VAL A 321 -1.31 39.95 -5.78
CA VAL A 321 -0.81 40.56 -7.02
C VAL A 321 0.22 39.61 -7.64
N GLY A 322 -0.11 39.03 -8.80
CA GLY A 322 0.73 38.00 -9.43
C GLY A 322 2.16 38.46 -9.75
N LYS A 323 2.35 39.74 -10.06
CA LYS A 323 3.68 40.32 -10.33
C LYS A 323 4.56 40.34 -9.08
N ASP A 324 3.99 40.64 -7.92
CA ASP A 324 4.74 40.69 -6.66
C ASP A 324 5.11 39.27 -6.19
N ALA A 325 4.19 38.31 -6.31
CA ALA A 325 4.49 36.91 -6.03
C ALA A 325 5.63 36.36 -6.92
N LEU A 326 5.71 36.80 -8.18
CA LEU A 326 6.79 36.42 -9.09
C LEU A 326 8.11 37.10 -8.71
N ASN A 327 8.08 38.37 -8.31
CA ASN A 327 9.26 39.07 -7.80
C ASN A 327 9.80 38.42 -6.53
N ASP A 328 8.93 38.02 -5.60
CA ASP A 328 9.31 37.30 -4.38
C ASP A 328 10.00 35.97 -4.70
N LEU A 329 9.47 35.24 -5.70
CA LEU A 329 10.06 33.98 -6.16
C LEU A 329 11.43 34.19 -6.83
N VAL A 330 11.55 35.20 -7.70
CA VAL A 330 12.83 35.58 -8.34
C VAL A 330 13.85 35.98 -7.29
N TYR A 331 13.45 36.79 -6.31
CA TYR A 331 14.31 37.19 -5.19
C TYR A 331 14.76 35.96 -4.39
N CYS A 332 13.85 35.04 -4.07
CA CYS A 332 14.17 33.81 -3.36
C CYS A 332 15.19 32.95 -4.13
N ILE A 333 14.99 32.75 -5.44
CA ILE A 333 15.91 31.99 -6.30
C ILE A 333 17.28 32.68 -6.34
N GLN A 334 17.33 33.99 -6.59
CA GLN A 334 18.59 34.72 -6.74
C GLN A 334 19.37 34.87 -5.44
N GLN A 335 18.71 34.96 -4.28
CA GLN A 335 19.38 35.23 -3.00
C GLN A 335 19.67 33.96 -2.21
N ARG A 336 18.72 33.02 -2.15
CA ARG A 336 18.87 31.79 -1.35
C ARG A 336 19.34 30.59 -2.16
N PHE A 337 19.00 30.53 -3.44
CA PHE A 337 19.20 29.33 -4.27
C PHE A 337 19.96 29.64 -5.57
N ASP A 338 20.86 30.64 -5.55
CA ASP A 338 21.60 31.05 -6.75
C ASP A 338 22.34 29.84 -7.35
N LYS A 339 22.11 29.61 -8.65
CA LYS A 339 22.68 28.50 -9.43
C LYS A 339 22.37 27.09 -8.89
N GLN A 340 21.35 26.95 -8.05
CA GLN A 340 20.88 25.65 -7.57
C GLN A 340 19.68 25.17 -8.39
N SER A 341 19.54 23.84 -8.52
CA SER A 341 18.37 23.23 -9.17
C SER A 341 17.15 23.26 -8.24
N GLY A 342 15.97 23.46 -8.81
CA GLY A 342 14.70 23.47 -8.07
C GLY A 342 13.50 23.16 -8.97
N MET A 343 12.34 22.98 -8.35
CA MET A 343 11.04 22.82 -9.03
C MET A 343 10.06 23.83 -8.41
N ASN A 344 9.22 24.45 -9.24
CA ASN A 344 8.16 25.39 -8.83
C ASN A 344 6.79 24.72 -8.95
#